data_AF-A0A2N7VYE8-F1
#
_entry.id   AF-A0A2N7VYE8-F1
#
_cell.length_a   1.000
_cell.length_b   1.000
_cell.length_c   1.000
_cell.angle_alpha   90.00
_cell.angle_beta   90.00
_cell.angle_gamma   90.00
#
_symmetry.space_group_name_H-M   'P 1'
#
loop_
_entity.id
_entity.type
_entity.pdbx_description
1 polymer ?
#
loop_
_entity_poly.entity_id
_entity_poly.type
_entity_poly.pdbx_seq_one_letter_code
_entity_poly.pdbx_strand_id
1 'polypeptide(L)'
;MPGSIHTIAPAVAMAGVEHIVYGSDCGVPCTCFEAMEGNMRALRLSSGLDAGQVARIGRNALKLFPAASRRIEGGAPLRDCAR
;
A
#
# COMPACT_ATOMS: atom_id res chain seq x y z
N MET A 1 -6.28 14.95 5.77
CA MET A 1 -7.05 14.65 4.54
C MET A 1 -6.82 13.18 4.18
N PRO A 2 -7.85 12.34 4.03
CA PRO A 2 -7.69 10.98 3.55
C PRO A 2 -7.49 11.00 2.02
N GLY A 3 -6.25 10.88 1.56
CA GLY A 3 -5.90 11.03 0.15
C GLY A 3 -6.29 9.84 -0.75
N SER A 4 -6.61 8.68 -0.18
CA SER A 4 -6.69 7.42 -0.93
C SER A 4 -8.02 7.14 -1.63
N ILE A 5 -9.16 7.66 -1.14
CA ILE A 5 -10.49 7.32 -1.71
C ILE A 5 -10.70 7.98 -3.08
N HIS A 6 -10.30 9.24 -3.23
CA HIS A 6 -10.59 10.03 -4.44
C HIS A 6 -9.62 9.79 -5.59
N THR A 7 -8.48 9.13 -5.34
CA THR A 7 -7.38 9.00 -6.31
C THR A 7 -7.19 7.58 -6.84
N ILE A 8 -7.71 6.56 -6.15
CA ILE A 8 -7.44 5.17 -6.52
C ILE A 8 -8.16 4.72 -7.79
N ALA A 9 -9.43 5.10 -7.98
CA ALA A 9 -10.21 4.72 -9.15
C ALA A 9 -9.59 5.22 -10.48
N PRO A 10 -9.23 6.52 -10.63
CA PRO A 10 -8.57 6.97 -11.85
C PRO A 10 -7.18 6.34 -12.03
N ALA A 11 -6.43 6.10 -10.96
CA ALA A 11 -5.13 5.42 -11.05
C ALA A 11 -5.27 3.99 -11.59
N VAL A 12 -6.27 3.24 -11.13
CA VAL A 12 -6.56 1.88 -11.62
C VAL A 12 -7.02 1.90 -13.07
N ALA A 13 -7.87 2.85 -13.45
CA ALA A 13 -8.35 2.98 -14.83
C ALA A 13 -7.22 3.30 -15.82
N MET A 14 -6.24 4.11 -15.42
CA MET A 14 -5.15 4.57 -16.30
C MET A 14 -3.94 3.63 -16.31
N ALA A 15 -3.53 3.12 -15.14
CA ALA A 15 -2.31 2.33 -15.01
C ALA A 15 -2.57 0.82 -14.86
N GLY A 16 -3.81 0.41 -14.56
CA GLY A 16 -4.12 -0.96 -14.20
C GLY A 16 -3.70 -1.31 -12.78
N VAL A 17 -4.50 -2.15 -12.11
CA VAL A 17 -4.30 -2.50 -10.69
C VAL A 17 -2.93 -3.14 -10.39
N GLU A 18 -2.33 -3.85 -11.35
CA GLU A 18 -1.03 -4.54 -11.19
C GLU A 18 0.16 -3.58 -11.05
N HIS A 19 -0.03 -2.30 -11.42
CA HIS A 19 0.99 -1.26 -11.39
C HIS A 19 0.85 -0.30 -10.20
N ILE A 20 -0.15 -0.52 -9.35
CA ILE A 20 -0.40 0.32 -8.17
C ILE A 20 0.33 -0.22 -6.94
N VAL A 21 1.08 0.65 -6.27
CA VAL A 21 1.76 0.36 -5.00
C VAL A 21 1.25 1.31 -3.93
N TYR A 22 0.92 0.80 -2.76
CA TYR A 22 0.57 1.62 -1.60
C TYR A 22 1.83 2.09 -0.87
N GLY A 23 1.97 3.40 -0.69
CA GLY A 23 2.96 4.03 0.17
C GLY A 23 2.28 5.12 1.00
N SER A 24 2.41 5.07 2.32
CA SER A 24 1.72 6.00 3.22
C SER A 24 2.44 7.33 3.42
N ASP A 25 3.74 7.38 3.09
CA ASP A 25 4.66 8.47 3.43
C ASP A 25 4.70 8.79 4.94
N CYS A 26 4.20 7.90 5.80
CA CYS A 26 4.06 8.13 7.23
C CYS A 26 5.42 8.30 7.93
N GLY A 27 5.50 9.18 8.93
CA GLY A 27 6.73 9.49 9.67
C GLY A 27 7.40 10.80 9.25
N VAL A 28 6.81 11.55 8.32
CA VAL A 28 7.19 12.92 7.96
C VAL A 28 6.21 13.94 8.56
N PRO A 29 6.54 15.25 8.63
CA PRO A 29 5.70 16.26 9.31
C PRO A 29 4.25 16.37 8.82
N CYS A 30 3.96 15.90 7.61
CA CYS A 30 2.66 16.04 6.96
C CYS A 30 1.74 14.81 7.15
N THR A 31 2.25 13.69 7.65
CA THR A 31 1.51 12.43 7.72
C THR A 31 1.81 11.65 9.00
N CYS A 32 0.77 11.32 9.75
CA CYS A 32 0.85 10.55 10.99
C CYS A 32 0.28 9.13 10.84
N PHE A 33 0.47 8.30 11.85
CA PHE A 33 0.00 6.91 11.88
C PHE A 33 -1.53 6.81 11.73
N GLU A 34 -2.28 7.72 12.34
CA GLU A 34 -3.73 7.77 12.24
C GLU A 34 -4.19 8.02 10.80
N ALA A 35 -3.47 8.87 10.07
CA ALA A 35 -3.75 9.14 8.65
C ALA A 35 -3.43 7.92 7.77
N MET A 36 -2.34 7.21 8.06
CA MET A 36 -1.99 5.95 7.37
C MET A 36 -3.09 4.89 7.57
N GLU A 37 -3.51 4.64 8.81
CA GLU A 37 -4.57 3.68 9.12
C GLU A 37 -5.90 4.07 8.47
N GLY A 38 -6.26 5.36 8.51
CA GLY A 38 -7.41 5.90 7.80
C GLY A 38 -7.35 5.63 6.29
N ASN A 39 -6.19 5.87 5.68
CA ASN A 39 -5.98 5.64 4.25
C ASN A 39 -6.06 4.16 3.86
N MET A 40 -5.52 3.25 4.68
CA MET A 40 -5.63 1.80 4.47
C MET A 40 -7.08 1.32 4.59
N ARG A 41 -7.82 1.81 5.59
CA ARG A 41 -9.24 1.51 5.76
C ARG A 41 -10.06 1.99 4.57
N ALA A 42 -9.82 3.22 4.15
CA ALA A 42 -10.39 3.81 2.95
C ALA A 42 -10.15 2.97 1.68
N LEU A 43 -8.93 2.48 1.49
CA LEU A 43 -8.58 1.64 0.35
C LEU A 43 -9.34 0.29 0.38
N ARG A 44 -9.42 -0.34 1.56
CA ARG A 44 -10.13 -1.63 1.76
C ARG A 44 -11.64 -1.51 1.57
N LEU A 45 -12.21 -0.34 1.83
CA LEU A 45 -13.65 -0.06 1.73
C LEU A 45 -14.04 0.64 0.41
N SER A 46 -13.10 0.83 -0.52
CA SER A 46 -13.38 1.48 -1.80
C SER A 46 -14.33 0.64 -2.64
N SER A 47 -15.43 1.23 -3.10
CA SER A 47 -16.37 0.57 -4.03
C SER A 47 -15.80 0.34 -5.43
N GLY A 48 -14.67 0.97 -5.77
CA GLY A 48 -13.99 0.81 -7.05
C GLY A 48 -13.01 -0.36 -7.10
N LEU A 49 -12.86 -1.12 -6.01
CA LEU A 49 -11.95 -2.25 -5.92
C LEU A 49 -12.64 -3.48 -5.33
N ASP A 50 -12.46 -4.63 -5.96
CA ASP A 50 -12.77 -5.92 -5.34
C ASP A 50 -11.69 -6.36 -4.33
N ALA A 51 -12.03 -7.32 -3.48
CA ALA A 51 -11.11 -7.83 -2.44
C ALA A 51 -9.81 -8.42 -3.04
N GLY A 52 -9.87 -9.02 -4.22
CA GLY A 52 -8.71 -9.53 -4.94
C GLY A 52 -7.81 -8.40 -5.44
N GLN A 53 -8.37 -7.31 -5.95
CA GLN A 53 -7.64 -6.11 -6.35
C GLN A 53 -6.92 -5.47 -5.17
N VAL A 54 -7.60 -5.32 -4.02
CA VAL A 54 -6.99 -4.82 -2.78
C VAL A 54 -5.82 -5.72 -2.36
N ALA A 55 -6.00 -7.04 -2.39
CA ALA A 55 -4.94 -7.99 -2.07
C ALA A 55 -3.74 -7.90 -3.03
N ARG A 56 -3.97 -7.62 -4.32
CA ARG A 56 -2.90 -7.42 -5.31
C ARG A 56 -2.12 -6.13 -5.06
N ILE A 57 -2.79 -5.02 -4.77
CA ILE A 57 -2.12 -3.76 -4.40
C ILE A 57 -1.18 -3.99 -3.20
N GLY A 58 -1.62 -4.76 -2.21
CA GLY A 58 -0.78 -5.11 -1.05
C GLY A 58 0.47 -5.94 -1.36
N ARG A 59 0.55 -6.56 -2.54
CA ARG A 59 1.68 -7.42 -2.95
C ARG A 59 2.48 -6.87 -4.14
N ASN A 60 1.96 -5.91 -4.90
CA ASN A 60 2.61 -5.40 -6.11
C ASN A 60 4.04 -4.90 -5.86
N ALA A 61 4.32 -4.32 -4.69
CA ALA A 61 5.66 -3.89 -4.30
C ALA A 61 6.68 -5.05 -4.33
N LEU A 62 6.28 -6.29 -4.04
CA LEU A 62 7.18 -7.44 -4.00
C LEU A 62 7.79 -7.75 -5.36
N LYS A 63 7.09 -7.43 -6.46
CA LYS A 63 7.59 -7.54 -7.83
C LYS A 63 8.76 -6.57 -8.09
N LEU A 64 8.76 -5.41 -7.43
CA LEU A 64 9.79 -4.37 -7.58
C LEU A 64 10.95 -4.56 -6.59
N PHE A 65 10.69 -5.15 -5.43
CA PHE A 65 11.66 -5.31 -4.35
C PHE A 65 11.90 -6.80 -4.03
N PRO A 66 12.59 -7.56 -4.91
CA PRO A 66 12.74 -9.01 -4.76
C PRO A 66 13.51 -9.42 -3.50
N ALA A 67 14.43 -8.58 -3.02
CA ALA A 67 15.10 -8.80 -1.73
C ALA A 67 14.13 -8.69 -0.54
N ALA A 68 13.11 -7.83 -0.61
CA ALA A 68 12.07 -7.76 0.41
C ALA A 68 11.14 -8.97 0.33
N SER A 69 10.76 -9.41 -0.88
CA SER A 69 9.95 -10.64 -1.08
C SER A 69 10.62 -11.86 -0.42
N ARG A 70 11.91 -12.08 -0.71
CA ARG A 70 12.67 -13.19 -0.12
C ARG A 70 12.73 -13.15 1.41
N ARG A 71 12.77 -11.97 2.03
CA ARG A 71 12.75 -11.84 3.50
C ARG A 71 11.40 -12.27 4.08
N ILE A 72 10.30 -11.90 3.43
CA ILE A 72 8.95 -12.29 3.84
C ILE A 72 8.75 -13.80 3.68
N GLU A 73 9.16 -14.36 2.53
CA GLU A 73 9.07 -15.81 2.26
C GLU A 73 9.96 -16.64 3.19
N GLY A 74 11.18 -16.16 3.46
CA GLY A 74 12.14 -16.84 4.34
C GLY A 74 11.87 -16.64 5.84
N GLY A 75 10.79 -15.95 6.22
CA GLY A 75 10.45 -15.67 7.63
C GLY A 75 11.52 -14.85 8.36
N ALA A 76 12.35 -14.10 7.64
CA ALA A 76 13.41 -13.31 8.26
C ALA A 76 12.78 -12.21 9.12
N PRO A 77 13.21 -12.02 10.38
CA PRO A 77 12.66 -11.01 11.24
C PRO A 77 12.80 -9.63 10.60
N LEU A 78 11.72 -8.84 10.66
CA LEU A 78 11.78 -7.42 10.33
C LEU A 78 12.87 -6.82 11.23
N ARG A 79 13.96 -6.35 10.63
CA ARG A 79 14.96 -5.59 11.36
C ARG A 79 14.31 -4.27 11.73
N ASP A 80 14.27 -3.96 13.01
CA ASP A 80 13.81 -2.65 13.47
C ASP A 80 14.58 -1.57 12.69
N CYS A 81 13.83 -0.69 12.05
CA CYS A 81 14.34 0.60 11.59
C CYS A 81 14.53 1.52 12.82
N ALA A 82 15.21 1.03 13.85
CA ALA A 82 15.71 1.87 14.92
C ALA A 82 16.98 2.53 14.38
N ARG A 83 16.84 3.78 13.95
CA ARG A 83 17.95 4.71 13.84
C ARG A 83 17.82 5.74 14.94
#